data_AF-A0A9D4F0E2-F1
#
_entry.id   AF-A0A9D4F0E2-F1
#
_cell.length_a   1.000
_cell.length_b   1.000
_cell.length_c   1.000
_cell.angle_alpha   90.00
_cell.angle_beta   90.00
_cell.angle_gamma   90.00
#
_symmetry.space_group_name_H-M   'P 1'
#
loop_
_entity.id
_entity.type
_entity.pdbx_description
1 polymer ?
#
loop_
_entity_poly.entity_id
_entity_poly.type
_entity_poly.pdbx_seq_one_letter_code
_entity_poly.pdbx_strand_id
1 'polypeptide(L)'
;MKIMNEILIDTKFRLNNFQHDTTLQLSQLRDEIASVKNAISLANQQSTDKVETISQSTDILSKSIKQANDALHRKLQSVHDNIKKIIPSTANMAERLLQNERSERATTETPQSEKSNDNGSSERATTETPQSEKSINNGSGHERKESEQSPTEQILEVNTDIVDTVDRADTPLKIGDSILKGINRSGLNKNTHIKTLPGRKIKDIRLTLDSWDITKYKNVIIYIGGNDMAEGGDAKKSIP
;
A
#
# COMPACT_ATOMS: atom_id res chain seq x y z
N MET A 1 69.13 64.14 5.81
CA MET A 1 68.96 62.86 6.54
C MET A 1 67.58 62.68 7.16
N LYS A 2 66.99 63.68 7.86
CA LYS A 2 65.72 63.52 8.60
C LYS A 2 64.52 63.04 7.76
N ILE A 3 64.31 63.64 6.58
CA ILE A 3 63.21 63.30 5.65
C ILE A 3 63.26 61.84 5.20
N MET A 4 64.46 61.31 4.93
CA MET A 4 64.62 59.93 4.46
C MET A 4 64.26 58.91 5.53
N ASN A 5 64.50 59.24 6.80
CA ASN A 5 64.14 58.40 7.94
C ASN A 5 62.62 58.39 8.17
N GLU A 6 61.95 59.54 8.02
CA GLU A 6 60.49 59.63 8.13
C GLU A 6 59.78 58.83 7.03
N ILE A 7 60.27 58.91 5.78
CA ILE A 7 59.74 58.09 4.67
C ILE A 7 59.92 56.59 4.95
N LEU A 8 61.08 56.18 5.47
CA LEU A 8 61.36 54.78 5.81
C LEU A 8 60.44 54.27 6.92
N ILE A 9 60.12 55.10 7.91
CA ILE A 9 59.20 54.74 9.00
C ILE A 9 57.77 54.58 8.47
N ASP A 10 57.27 55.53 7.66
CA ASP A 10 55.92 55.45 7.07
C ASP A 10 55.77 54.22 6.16
N THR A 11 56.76 53.96 5.30
CA THR A 11 56.71 52.76 4.43
C THR A 11 56.75 51.45 5.21
N LYS A 12 57.57 51.35 6.26
CA LYS A 12 57.57 50.17 7.15
C LYS A 12 56.23 50.00 7.87
N PHE A 13 55.65 51.10 8.35
CA PHE A 13 54.35 51.07 9.02
C PHE A 13 53.23 50.58 8.09
N ARG A 14 53.16 51.15 6.88
CA ARG A 14 52.18 50.72 5.86
C ARG A 14 52.36 49.27 5.45
N LEU A 15 53.60 48.81 5.29
CA LEU A 15 53.90 47.42 4.94
C LEU A 15 53.45 46.46 6.05
N ASN A 16 53.73 46.79 7.30
CA ASN A 16 53.30 45.97 8.44
C ASN A 16 51.77 45.88 8.55
N ASN A 17 51.06 47.01 8.36
CA ASN A 17 49.59 46.99 8.38
C ASN A 17 49.03 46.16 7.22
N PHE A 18 49.58 46.31 6.02
CA PHE A 18 49.18 45.50 4.87
C PHE A 18 49.41 44.00 5.12
N GLN A 19 50.54 43.62 5.70
CA GLN A 19 50.84 42.23 6.06
C GLN A 19 49.88 41.71 7.15
N HIS A 20 49.54 42.54 8.13
CA HIS A 20 48.59 42.18 9.18
C HIS A 20 47.18 41.95 8.61
N ASP A 21 46.68 42.89 7.80
CA ASP A 21 45.35 42.82 7.18
C ASP A 21 45.22 41.61 6.26
N THR A 22 46.24 41.34 5.44
CA THR A 22 46.27 40.15 4.57
C THR A 22 46.30 38.85 5.37
N THR A 23 47.05 38.81 6.48
CA THR A 23 47.09 37.63 7.36
C THR A 23 45.72 37.39 8.00
N LEU A 24 45.05 38.45 8.46
CA LEU A 24 43.71 38.36 9.05
C LEU A 24 42.67 37.86 8.02
N GLN A 25 42.67 38.43 6.82
CA GLN A 25 41.79 38.00 5.72
C GLN A 25 42.02 36.53 5.35
N LEU A 26 43.27 36.09 5.26
CA LEU A 26 43.59 34.69 4.96
C LEU A 26 43.14 33.74 6.09
N SER A 27 43.22 34.17 7.34
CA SER A 27 42.70 33.38 8.46
C SER A 27 41.18 33.24 8.38
N GLN A 28 40.46 34.33 8.14
CA GLN A 28 39.00 34.32 7.99
C GLN A 28 38.57 33.42 6.83
N LEU A 29 39.22 33.55 5.67
CA LEU A 29 38.96 32.69 4.51
C LEU A 29 39.21 31.22 4.82
N ARG A 30 40.27 30.89 5.58
CA ARG A 30 40.54 29.51 5.98
C ARG A 30 39.43 28.95 6.87
N ASP A 31 38.94 29.74 7.82
CA ASP A 31 37.86 29.33 8.73
C ASP A 31 36.53 29.16 7.99
N GLU A 32 36.23 30.05 7.04
CA GLU A 32 35.06 29.93 6.16
C GLU A 32 35.14 28.67 5.29
N ILE A 33 36.30 28.39 4.68
CA ILE A 33 36.52 27.17 3.90
C ILE A 33 36.33 25.92 4.77
N ALA A 34 36.85 25.91 5.99
CA ALA A 34 36.67 24.80 6.92
C ALA A 34 35.19 24.60 7.29
N SER A 35 34.47 25.69 7.56
CA SER A 35 33.03 25.67 7.85
C SER A 35 32.22 25.12 6.68
N VAL A 36 32.47 25.61 5.45
CA VAL A 36 31.79 25.14 4.23
C VAL A 36 32.09 23.65 3.98
N LYS A 37 33.34 23.21 4.18
CA LYS A 37 33.71 21.80 4.04
C LYS A 37 32.94 20.90 5.00
N ASN A 38 32.79 21.33 6.26
CA ASN A 38 32.02 20.60 7.26
C ASN A 38 30.53 20.55 6.90
N ALA A 39 29.96 21.65 6.43
CA ALA A 39 28.57 21.71 5.99
C ALA A 39 28.32 20.76 4.80
N ILE A 40 29.22 20.74 3.82
CA ILE A 40 29.14 19.81 2.67
C ILE A 40 29.23 18.36 3.15
N SER A 41 30.15 18.04 4.06
CA SER A 41 30.28 16.69 4.61
C SER A 41 29.00 16.23 5.31
N LEU A 42 28.39 17.10 6.11
CA LEU A 42 27.13 16.80 6.80
C LEU A 42 25.98 16.61 5.81
N ALA A 43 25.87 17.48 4.80
CA ALA A 43 24.85 17.37 3.77
C ALA A 43 24.99 16.06 2.96
N ASN A 44 26.22 15.66 2.64
CA ASN A 44 26.48 14.39 1.97
C ASN A 44 26.09 13.19 2.83
N GLN A 45 26.40 13.20 4.13
CA GLN A 45 25.97 12.15 5.04
C GLN A 45 24.45 12.05 5.09
N GLN A 46 23.75 13.17 5.27
CA GLN A 46 22.28 13.19 5.29
C GLN A 46 21.65 12.70 3.98
N SER A 47 22.30 12.98 2.84
CA SER A 47 21.86 12.48 1.54
C SER A 47 21.99 10.96 1.47
N THR A 48 23.14 10.41 1.90
CA THR A 48 23.39 8.97 1.96
C THR A 48 22.36 8.26 2.85
N ASP A 49 22.10 8.78 4.05
CA ASP A 49 21.13 8.18 4.98
C ASP A 49 19.71 8.14 4.38
N LYS A 50 19.33 9.20 3.64
CA LYS A 50 18.04 9.25 2.92
C LYS A 50 17.97 8.23 1.79
N VAL A 51 19.04 8.08 1.02
CA VAL A 51 19.13 7.08 -0.06
C VAL A 51 19.01 5.66 0.52
N GLU A 52 19.67 5.38 1.64
CA GLU A 52 19.56 4.10 2.32
C GLU A 52 18.12 3.83 2.81
N THR A 53 17.48 4.83 3.43
CA THR A 53 16.09 4.74 3.88
C THR A 53 15.12 4.45 2.72
N ILE A 54 15.32 5.11 1.57
CA ILE A 54 14.54 4.87 0.35
C ILE A 54 14.77 3.45 -0.16
N SER A 55 16.02 2.99 -0.17
CA SER A 55 16.38 1.62 -0.59
C SER A 55 15.67 0.57 0.28
N GLN A 56 15.76 0.69 1.60
CA GLN A 56 15.11 -0.21 2.54
C GLN A 56 13.58 -0.21 2.36
N SER A 57 12.98 0.97 2.18
CA SER A 57 11.54 1.10 1.94
C SER A 57 11.12 0.44 0.62
N THR A 58 11.95 0.55 -0.42
CA THR A 58 11.72 -0.07 -1.73
C THR A 58 11.77 -1.60 -1.63
N ASP A 59 12.72 -2.14 -0.87
CA ASP A 59 12.83 -3.58 -0.62
C ASP A 59 11.60 -4.14 0.12
N ILE A 60 11.10 -3.42 1.12
CA ILE A 60 9.89 -3.81 1.86
C ILE A 60 8.67 -3.82 0.92
N LEU A 61 8.51 -2.76 0.12
CA LEU A 61 7.41 -2.68 -0.86
C LEU A 61 7.49 -3.82 -1.88
N SER A 62 8.67 -4.10 -2.42
CA SER A 62 8.89 -5.19 -3.37
C SER A 62 8.51 -6.55 -2.79
N LYS A 63 8.93 -6.84 -1.55
CA LYS A 63 8.54 -8.07 -0.83
C LYS A 63 7.03 -8.14 -0.60
N SER A 64 6.40 -7.05 -0.19
CA SER A 64 4.95 -7.01 0.06
C SER A 64 4.14 -7.24 -1.23
N ILE A 65 4.54 -6.62 -2.33
CA ILE A 65 3.90 -6.81 -3.64
C ILE A 65 4.02 -8.26 -4.08
N LYS A 66 5.22 -8.85 -3.97
CA LYS A 66 5.46 -10.25 -4.32
C LYS A 66 4.56 -11.19 -3.51
N GLN A 67 4.52 -11.01 -2.18
CA GLN A 67 3.68 -11.82 -1.30
C GLN A 67 2.19 -11.72 -1.64
N ALA A 68 1.70 -10.51 -1.93
CA ALA A 68 0.32 -10.30 -2.35
C ALA A 68 0.02 -11.00 -3.68
N ASN A 69 0.93 -10.91 -4.65
CA ASN A 69 0.77 -11.56 -5.96
C ASN A 69 0.79 -13.09 -5.86
N ASP A 70 1.67 -13.65 -5.01
CA ASP A 70 1.74 -15.09 -4.73
C ASP A 70 0.47 -15.58 -4.03
N ALA A 71 -0.13 -14.77 -3.15
CA ALA A 71 -1.40 -15.09 -2.51
C ALA A 71 -2.57 -15.09 -3.52
N LEU A 72 -2.60 -14.10 -4.44
CA LEU A 72 -3.59 -14.05 -5.52
C LEU A 72 -3.47 -15.24 -6.46
N HIS A 73 -2.25 -15.59 -6.88
CA HIS A 73 -2.01 -16.77 -7.72
C HIS A 73 -2.51 -18.06 -7.07
N ARG A 74 -2.23 -18.25 -5.76
CA ARG A 74 -2.73 -19.43 -5.03
C ARG A 74 -4.26 -19.49 -4.97
N LYS A 75 -4.92 -18.36 -4.71
CA LYS A 75 -6.39 -18.31 -4.70
C LYS A 75 -6.97 -18.61 -6.08
N LEU A 76 -6.41 -18.00 -7.13
CA LEU A 76 -6.85 -18.24 -8.50
C LEU A 76 -6.65 -19.70 -8.91
N GLN A 77 -5.52 -20.30 -8.55
CA GLN A 77 -5.25 -21.71 -8.81
C GLN A 77 -6.25 -22.62 -8.09
N SER A 78 -6.56 -22.34 -6.82
CA SER A 78 -7.57 -23.11 -6.07
C SER A 78 -8.96 -23.02 -6.72
N VAL A 79 -9.36 -21.84 -7.19
CA VAL A 79 -10.62 -21.66 -7.92
C VAL A 79 -10.59 -22.46 -9.23
N HIS A 80 -9.50 -22.40 -9.99
CA HIS A 80 -9.35 -23.17 -11.21
C HIS A 80 -9.48 -24.68 -10.93
N ASP A 81 -8.79 -25.19 -9.91
CA ASP A 81 -8.83 -26.61 -9.55
C ASP A 81 -10.25 -27.04 -9.12
N ASN A 82 -10.98 -26.18 -8.42
CA ASN A 82 -12.38 -26.43 -8.05
C ASN A 82 -13.29 -26.47 -9.28
N ILE A 83 -13.17 -25.52 -10.20
CA ILE A 83 -13.94 -25.50 -11.46
C ILE A 83 -13.67 -26.78 -12.26
N LYS A 84 -12.40 -27.20 -12.36
CA LYS A 84 -11.99 -28.42 -13.07
C LYS A 84 -12.61 -29.69 -12.48
N LYS A 85 -12.90 -29.73 -11.18
CA LYS A 85 -13.59 -30.84 -10.52
C LYS A 85 -15.11 -30.80 -10.70
N ILE A 86 -15.70 -29.60 -10.68
CA ILE A 86 -17.16 -29.45 -10.76
C ILE A 86 -17.66 -29.78 -12.16
N ILE A 87 -17.05 -29.25 -13.22
CA ILE A 87 -17.55 -29.38 -14.61
C ILE A 87 -17.80 -30.86 -15.00
N PRO A 88 -16.86 -31.80 -14.81
CA PRO A 88 -17.08 -33.21 -15.14
C PRO A 88 -18.12 -33.86 -14.23
N SER A 89 -18.13 -33.51 -12.93
CA SER A 89 -19.11 -34.06 -11.98
C SER A 89 -20.53 -33.65 -12.34
N THR A 90 -20.75 -32.41 -12.79
CA THR A 90 -22.06 -31.93 -13.24
C THR A 90 -22.47 -32.56 -14.57
N ALA A 91 -21.53 -32.74 -15.50
CA ALA A 91 -21.81 -33.43 -16.77
C ALA A 91 -22.23 -34.89 -16.55
N ASN A 92 -21.51 -35.62 -15.69
CA ASN A 92 -21.83 -37.00 -15.35
C ASN A 92 -23.17 -37.15 -14.62
N MET A 93 -23.55 -36.18 -13.77
CA MET A 93 -24.88 -36.18 -13.14
C MET A 93 -26.00 -35.96 -14.16
N ALA A 94 -25.83 -35.02 -15.08
CA ALA A 94 -26.81 -34.77 -16.14
C ALA A 94 -27.00 -36.02 -17.03
N GLU A 95 -25.91 -36.71 -17.36
CA GLU A 95 -25.96 -37.93 -18.17
C GLU A 95 -26.68 -39.08 -17.44
N ARG A 96 -26.47 -39.24 -16.13
CA ARG A 96 -27.20 -40.22 -15.30
C ARG A 96 -28.69 -39.93 -15.18
N LEU A 97 -29.08 -38.67 -15.06
CA LEU A 97 -30.50 -38.28 -15.01
C LEU A 97 -31.20 -38.62 -16.33
N LEU A 98 -30.57 -38.30 -17.47
CA LEU A 98 -31.09 -38.66 -18.79
C LEU A 98 -31.20 -40.19 -18.99
N GLN A 99 -30.26 -40.97 -18.43
CA GLN A 99 -30.30 -42.42 -18.49
C GLN A 99 -31.43 -43.02 -17.62
N ASN A 100 -31.68 -42.44 -16.44
CA ASN A 100 -32.75 -42.86 -15.55
C ASN A 100 -34.13 -42.57 -16.16
N GLU A 101 -34.35 -41.38 -16.73
CA GLU A 101 -35.61 -41.06 -17.41
C GLU A 101 -35.90 -41.98 -18.61
N ARG A 102 -34.85 -42.39 -19.35
CA ARG A 102 -34.98 -43.37 -20.44
C ARG A 102 -35.32 -44.78 -19.94
N SER A 103 -34.80 -45.16 -18.77
CA SER A 103 -35.05 -46.48 -18.17
C SER A 103 -36.43 -46.57 -17.52
N GLU A 104 -36.93 -45.48 -16.93
CA GLU A 104 -38.28 -45.39 -16.39
C GLU A 104 -39.34 -45.44 -17.49
N ARG A 105 -39.10 -44.80 -18.64
CA ARG A 105 -40.00 -44.95 -19.81
C ARG A 105 -40.07 -46.38 -20.36
N ALA A 106 -39.00 -47.15 -20.25
CA ALA A 106 -38.94 -48.51 -20.77
C ALA A 106 -39.66 -49.55 -19.88
N THR A 107 -40.08 -49.20 -18.66
CA THR A 107 -40.71 -50.14 -17.70
C THR A 107 -42.24 -49.98 -17.58
N THR A 108 -42.84 -48.98 -18.24
CA THR A 108 -44.30 -48.76 -18.27
C THR A 108 -45.02 -49.25 -19.53
N GLU A 109 -44.33 -49.89 -20.47
CA GLU A 109 -44.96 -50.42 -21.68
C GLU A 109 -45.03 -51.96 -21.66
N THR A 110 -46.23 -52.48 -21.39
CA THR A 110 -46.62 -53.87 -21.72
C THR A 110 -47.17 -53.87 -23.15
N PRO A 111 -46.86 -54.86 -24.00
CA PRO A 111 -47.09 -54.75 -25.44
C PRO A 111 -48.55 -55.03 -25.79
N GLN A 112 -49.16 -54.13 -26.56
CA GLN A 112 -50.39 -54.44 -27.29
C GLN A 112 -50.23 -54.09 -28.77
N SER A 113 -50.65 -55.06 -29.58
CA SER A 113 -50.34 -55.32 -30.97
C SER A 113 -51.03 -54.43 -32.00
N GLU A 114 -50.32 -54.24 -33.12
CA GLU A 114 -50.82 -54.27 -34.51
C GLU A 114 -51.83 -53.22 -35.01
N LYS A 115 -51.40 -52.33 -35.93
CA LYS A 115 -51.52 -52.55 -37.39
C LYS A 115 -50.93 -51.41 -38.24
N SER A 116 -50.07 -51.82 -39.18
CA SER A 116 -49.82 -51.36 -40.56
C SER A 116 -50.15 -49.93 -40.99
N ASN A 117 -49.13 -49.19 -41.47
CA ASN A 117 -48.95 -48.96 -42.92
C ASN A 117 -47.60 -48.30 -43.25
N ASP A 118 -46.77 -49.08 -43.94
CA ASP A 118 -46.00 -48.77 -45.15
C ASP A 118 -45.91 -47.30 -45.64
N ASN A 119 -44.71 -46.70 -45.61
CA ASN A 119 -43.86 -46.50 -46.80
C ASN A 119 -42.69 -45.54 -46.53
N GLY A 120 -41.55 -45.82 -47.15
CA GLY A 120 -40.65 -44.74 -47.60
C GLY A 120 -39.26 -44.66 -46.97
N SER A 121 -38.43 -45.67 -47.27
CA SER A 121 -37.07 -45.57 -47.80
C SER A 121 -36.03 -44.57 -47.26
N SER A 122 -34.87 -45.19 -46.99
CA SER A 122 -33.52 -44.80 -47.42
C SER A 122 -32.65 -43.95 -46.50
N GLU A 123 -31.64 -44.64 -45.96
CA GLU A 123 -30.19 -44.38 -46.18
C GLU A 123 -29.63 -43.00 -45.78
N ARG A 124 -28.45 -42.83 -45.20
CA ARG A 124 -27.31 -43.67 -44.82
C ARG A 124 -26.33 -42.69 -44.14
N ALA A 125 -25.49 -43.22 -43.25
CA ALA A 125 -24.44 -42.52 -42.52
C ALA A 125 -23.59 -41.54 -43.35
N THR A 126 -23.06 -40.49 -42.72
CA THR A 126 -21.63 -40.36 -42.42
C THR A 126 -21.32 -39.20 -41.47
N THR A 127 -20.50 -39.53 -40.48
CA THR A 127 -19.57 -38.67 -39.74
C THR A 127 -18.84 -37.64 -40.62
N GLU A 128 -18.72 -36.38 -40.19
CA GLU A 128 -17.48 -35.57 -40.28
C GLU A 128 -17.51 -34.44 -39.21
N THR A 129 -16.50 -34.43 -38.34
CA THR A 129 -15.90 -33.22 -37.74
C THR A 129 -14.56 -33.09 -38.49
N PRO A 130 -14.01 -31.89 -38.83
CA PRO A 130 -13.49 -30.99 -37.80
C PRO A 130 -13.43 -29.48 -38.16
N GLN A 131 -13.19 -28.69 -37.10
CA GLN A 131 -12.37 -27.48 -37.05
C GLN A 131 -12.46 -26.42 -38.16
N SER A 132 -12.81 -25.20 -37.78
CA SER A 132 -11.91 -24.07 -38.03
C SER A 132 -12.20 -22.88 -37.12
N GLU A 133 -11.10 -22.31 -36.65
CA GLU A 133 -10.98 -21.16 -35.79
C GLU A 133 -11.39 -19.86 -36.50
N LYS A 134 -11.52 -18.81 -35.67
CA LYS A 134 -11.09 -17.43 -35.95
C LYS A 134 -12.13 -16.52 -36.62
N SER A 135 -12.67 -15.58 -35.83
CA SER A 135 -12.26 -14.17 -36.01
C SER A 135 -12.75 -13.27 -34.89
N ILE A 136 -11.87 -12.33 -34.58
CA ILE A 136 -11.93 -11.26 -33.59
C ILE A 136 -12.58 -10.03 -34.24
N ASN A 137 -13.01 -9.08 -33.38
CA ASN A 137 -13.32 -7.66 -33.64
C ASN A 137 -14.69 -7.37 -34.26
N ASN A 138 -15.47 -6.35 -33.87
CA ASN A 138 -15.31 -5.12 -33.06
C ASN A 138 -16.72 -4.84 -32.47
N GLY A 139 -16.91 -4.29 -31.27
CA GLY A 139 -16.63 -2.89 -30.95
C GLY A 139 -17.88 -2.02 -31.13
N SER A 140 -18.15 -1.19 -30.10
CA SER A 140 -19.01 0.00 -30.11
C SER A 140 -20.50 -0.16 -29.74
N GLY A 141 -20.78 0.20 -28.49
CA GLY A 141 -21.68 1.30 -28.15
C GLY A 141 -23.17 1.03 -28.25
N HIS A 142 -23.88 1.16 -27.12
CA HIS A 142 -25.09 1.99 -27.04
C HIS A 142 -25.36 2.37 -25.57
N GLU A 143 -25.68 3.63 -25.39
CA GLU A 143 -26.07 4.29 -24.14
C GLU A 143 -27.47 3.86 -23.67
N ARG A 144 -27.68 3.91 -22.33
CA ARG A 144 -28.81 4.54 -21.60
C ARG A 144 -29.51 3.67 -20.53
N LYS A 145 -29.42 4.23 -19.32
CA LYS A 145 -30.44 4.50 -18.28
C LYS A 145 -31.13 3.35 -17.51
N GLU A 146 -30.88 3.42 -16.20
CA GLU A 146 -31.79 3.31 -15.04
C GLU A 146 -32.78 2.13 -14.96
N SER A 147 -32.61 1.30 -13.92
CA SER A 147 -33.64 1.13 -12.89
C SER A 147 -33.07 0.47 -11.64
N GLU A 148 -33.47 1.02 -10.50
CA GLU A 148 -33.28 0.47 -9.16
C GLU A 148 -33.97 -0.89 -9.03
N GLN A 149 -33.34 -1.82 -8.30
CA GLN A 149 -34.04 -2.70 -7.34
C GLN A 149 -33.02 -3.50 -6.51
N SER A 150 -32.89 -3.10 -5.24
CA SER A 150 -32.59 -4.04 -4.14
C SER A 150 -33.72 -5.09 -4.10
N PRO A 151 -33.43 -6.37 -3.79
CA PRO A 151 -33.83 -6.80 -2.46
C PRO A 151 -32.98 -7.92 -1.81
N THR A 152 -32.79 -7.75 -0.50
CA THR A 152 -32.84 -8.77 0.56
C THR A 152 -31.60 -9.61 0.88
N GLU A 153 -31.02 -9.22 2.02
CA GLU A 153 -30.26 -10.05 2.96
C GLU A 153 -30.90 -11.43 3.18
N GLN A 154 -30.13 -12.49 2.98
CA GLN A 154 -30.36 -13.74 3.70
C GLN A 154 -29.14 -14.02 4.57
N ILE A 155 -29.35 -13.78 5.86
CA ILE A 155 -28.55 -14.18 6.98
C ILE A 155 -28.44 -15.71 6.96
N LEU A 156 -27.23 -16.24 6.77
CA LEU A 156 -26.91 -17.60 7.18
C LEU A 156 -25.95 -17.50 8.37
N GLU A 157 -26.56 -17.54 9.54
CA GLU A 157 -25.93 -17.67 10.84
C GLU A 157 -25.29 -19.07 10.91
N VAL A 158 -23.98 -19.15 10.67
CA VAL A 158 -23.19 -20.35 10.95
C VAL A 158 -22.47 -20.10 12.27
N ASN A 159 -22.96 -20.79 13.31
CA ASN A 159 -22.44 -20.82 14.67
C ASN A 159 -20.91 -20.72 14.74
N THR A 160 -20.41 -19.61 15.25
CA THR A 160 -19.02 -19.45 15.69
C THR A 160 -18.89 -19.91 17.14
N ASP A 161 -18.80 -21.23 17.34
CA ASP A 161 -18.15 -21.79 18.53
C ASP A 161 -16.74 -22.25 18.16
N ILE A 162 -15.87 -21.26 17.91
CA ILE A 162 -14.44 -21.43 18.07
C ILE A 162 -13.97 -20.25 18.90
N VAL A 163 -13.98 -20.46 20.22
CA VAL A 163 -13.15 -19.70 21.14
C VAL A 163 -11.70 -20.02 20.78
N ASP A 164 -11.08 -19.15 20.00
CA ASP A 164 -9.63 -19.00 20.01
C ASP A 164 -9.29 -17.54 19.77
N THR A 165 -8.91 -16.89 20.88
CA THR A 165 -8.14 -15.65 21.02
C THR A 165 -8.37 -14.59 19.95
N VAL A 166 -9.08 -13.52 20.33
CA VAL A 166 -9.06 -12.24 19.62
C VAL A 166 -7.59 -11.83 19.46
N ASP A 167 -7.05 -12.08 18.27
CA ASP A 167 -5.80 -11.54 17.77
C ASP A 167 -5.81 -10.05 18.10
N ARG A 168 -4.77 -9.56 18.79
CA ARG A 168 -4.58 -8.14 19.06
C ARG A 168 -4.70 -7.42 17.73
N ALA A 169 -5.86 -6.83 17.48
CA ALA A 169 -6.20 -6.25 16.19
C ALA A 169 -5.09 -5.26 15.80
N ASP A 170 -4.66 -5.32 14.54
CA ASP A 170 -3.72 -4.40 13.91
C ASP A 170 -4.33 -2.98 13.83
N THR A 171 -4.65 -2.38 14.98
CA THR A 171 -5.19 -1.03 15.11
C THR A 171 -4.03 -0.11 15.46
N PRO A 172 -3.42 0.59 14.49
CA PRO A 172 -2.43 1.61 14.78
C PRO A 172 -3.12 2.86 15.35
N LEU A 173 -2.47 3.49 16.34
CA LEU A 173 -2.85 4.80 16.86
C LEU A 173 -1.90 5.88 16.30
N LYS A 174 -2.46 6.92 15.70
CA LYS A 174 -1.74 8.13 15.28
C LYS A 174 -2.12 9.28 16.20
N ILE A 175 -1.13 9.92 16.81
CA ILE A 175 -1.30 11.03 17.75
C ILE A 175 -0.56 12.21 17.19
N GLY A 176 -1.16 13.40 17.20
CA GLY A 176 -0.41 14.57 16.74
C GLY A 176 -1.17 15.87 16.85
N ASP A 177 -0.51 16.95 16.44
CA ASP A 177 -1.06 18.30 16.53
C ASP A 177 -2.15 18.57 15.46
N SER A 178 -2.50 19.84 15.28
CA SER A 178 -3.49 20.30 14.29
C SER A 178 -3.25 19.81 12.86
N ILE A 179 -2.03 19.42 12.50
CA ILE A 179 -1.70 18.88 11.16
C ILE A 179 -2.45 17.56 10.91
N LEU A 180 -2.69 16.74 11.95
CA LEU A 180 -3.44 15.49 11.79
C LEU A 180 -4.94 15.69 11.54
N LYS A 181 -5.50 16.89 11.79
CA LYS A 181 -6.90 17.19 11.45
C LYS A 181 -7.13 17.23 9.93
N GLY A 182 -6.11 17.60 9.16
CA GLY A 182 -6.20 17.76 7.70
C GLY A 182 -5.90 16.49 6.90
N ILE A 183 -5.54 15.38 7.56
CA ILE A 183 -5.18 14.16 6.84
C ILE A 183 -6.45 13.48 6.32
N ASN A 184 -6.49 13.29 5.00
CA ASN A 184 -7.55 12.53 4.35
C ASN A 184 -7.49 11.07 4.82
N ARG A 185 -8.58 10.61 5.45
CA ARG A 185 -8.69 9.25 5.99
C ARG A 185 -8.81 8.19 4.90
N SER A 186 -9.06 8.57 3.65
CA SER A 186 -9.19 7.63 2.52
C SER A 186 -7.90 6.83 2.23
N GLY A 187 -6.74 7.35 2.63
CA GLY A 187 -5.45 6.66 2.49
C GLY A 187 -4.97 5.91 3.74
N LEU A 188 -5.80 5.85 4.80
CA LEU A 188 -5.46 5.16 6.03
C LEU A 188 -6.20 3.82 6.10
N ASN A 189 -5.59 2.84 6.78
CA ASN A 189 -6.29 1.61 7.11
C ASN A 189 -7.54 1.97 7.94
N LYS A 190 -8.69 1.37 7.61
CA LYS A 190 -9.99 1.60 8.26
C LYS A 190 -9.94 1.43 9.78
N ASN A 191 -8.98 0.64 10.27
CA ASN A 191 -8.77 0.36 11.69
C ASN A 191 -7.75 1.32 12.37
N THR A 192 -7.34 2.40 11.69
CA THR A 192 -6.41 3.39 12.23
C THR A 192 -7.15 4.37 13.13
N HIS A 193 -6.73 4.46 14.40
CA HIS A 193 -7.23 5.47 15.32
C HIS A 193 -6.39 6.73 15.18
N ILE A 194 -7.05 7.89 15.09
CA ILE A 194 -6.37 9.19 15.04
C ILE A 194 -6.84 10.02 16.22
N LYS A 195 -5.88 10.52 17.00
CA LYS A 195 -6.12 11.49 18.07
C LYS A 195 -5.34 12.76 17.79
N THR A 196 -6.03 13.89 17.91
CA THR A 196 -5.43 15.20 17.69
C THR A 196 -5.31 15.95 19.01
N LEU A 197 -4.16 16.59 19.22
CA LEU A 197 -3.80 17.39 20.38
C LEU A 197 -3.43 18.81 19.92
N PRO A 198 -4.41 19.67 19.59
CA PRO A 198 -4.16 21.02 19.07
C PRO A 198 -3.39 21.88 20.08
N GLY A 199 -2.39 22.62 19.61
CA GLY A 199 -1.62 23.55 20.44
C GLY A 199 -0.75 22.90 21.53
N ARG A 200 -0.70 21.55 21.60
CA ARG A 200 0.12 20.86 22.60
C ARG A 200 1.59 20.88 22.22
N LYS A 201 2.43 21.05 23.24
CA LYS A 201 3.88 20.99 23.18
C LYS A 201 4.40 19.60 23.54
N ILE A 202 5.63 19.28 23.14
CA ILE A 202 6.29 17.99 23.46
C ILE A 202 6.23 17.68 24.95
N LYS A 203 6.46 18.69 25.81
CA LYS A 203 6.45 18.53 27.27
C LYS A 203 5.12 18.07 27.87
N ASP A 204 3.99 18.39 27.22
CA ASP A 204 2.65 18.11 27.74
C ASP A 204 2.10 16.74 27.31
N ILE A 205 2.82 16.05 26.41
CA ILE A 205 2.33 14.82 25.81
C ILE A 205 2.39 13.64 26.74
N ARG A 206 3.39 13.57 27.62
CA ARG A 206 3.48 12.49 28.62
C ARG A 206 2.21 12.42 29.49
N LEU A 207 1.79 13.55 30.06
CA LEU A 207 0.55 13.65 30.85
C LEU A 207 -0.69 13.24 30.06
N THR A 208 -0.71 13.53 28.76
CA THR A 208 -1.83 13.18 27.89
C THR A 208 -1.86 11.68 27.59
N LEU A 209 -0.69 11.08 27.34
CA LEU A 209 -0.55 9.65 27.07
C LEU A 209 -0.85 8.80 28.31
N ASP A 210 -0.47 9.26 29.49
CA ASP A 210 -0.73 8.55 30.76
C ASP A 210 -2.23 8.42 31.04
N SER A 211 -3.05 9.34 30.52
CA SER A 211 -4.52 9.28 30.63
C SER A 211 -5.17 8.30 29.65
N TRP A 212 -4.41 7.76 28.69
CA TRP A 212 -4.93 6.88 27.65
C TRP A 212 -4.42 5.46 27.84
N ASP A 213 -5.32 4.49 27.75
CA ASP A 213 -4.90 3.10 27.58
C ASP A 213 -4.33 2.91 26.16
N ILE A 214 -3.03 3.18 26.02
CA ILE A 214 -2.28 3.01 24.77
C ILE A 214 -1.81 1.57 24.56
N THR A 215 -1.91 0.72 25.59
CA THR A 215 -1.41 -0.67 25.57
C THR A 215 -2.23 -1.58 24.66
N LYS A 216 -3.47 -1.18 24.36
CA LYS A 216 -4.36 -1.86 23.39
C LYS A 216 -3.97 -1.67 21.93
N TYR A 217 -3.05 -0.76 21.61
CA TYR A 217 -2.62 -0.51 20.24
C TYR A 217 -1.30 -1.20 19.94
N LYS A 218 -1.21 -1.89 18.80
CA LYS A 218 0.03 -2.58 18.36
C LYS A 218 1.15 -1.59 18.01
N ASN A 219 0.79 -0.48 17.37
CA ASN A 219 1.70 0.55 16.92
C ASN A 219 1.16 1.93 17.30
N VAL A 220 2.02 2.78 17.86
CA VAL A 220 1.69 4.18 18.19
C VAL A 220 2.66 5.09 17.44
N ILE A 221 2.13 5.95 16.58
CA ILE A 221 2.89 6.96 15.83
C ILE A 221 2.55 8.33 16.39
N ILE A 222 3.56 9.09 16.79
CA ILE A 222 3.39 10.40 17.43
C ILE A 222 4.04 11.47 16.55
N TYR A 223 3.24 12.45 16.12
CA TYR A 223 3.66 13.58 15.30
C TYR A 223 3.38 14.90 16.01
N ILE A 224 4.40 15.40 16.71
CA ILE A 224 4.32 16.49 17.69
C ILE A 224 5.55 17.38 17.53
N GLY A 225 5.49 18.63 18.00
CA GLY A 225 6.64 19.55 17.95
C GLY A 225 6.46 20.74 16.99
N GLY A 226 5.41 20.75 16.16
CA GLY A 226 5.11 21.91 15.31
C GLY A 226 4.90 23.19 16.13
N ASN A 227 4.22 23.07 17.27
CA ASN A 227 3.98 24.20 18.19
C ASN A 227 5.25 24.61 18.96
N ASP A 228 6.10 23.66 19.34
CA ASP A 228 7.38 23.95 20.03
C ASP A 228 8.35 24.73 19.12
N MET A 229 8.34 24.44 17.82
CA MET A 229 9.15 25.15 16.83
C MET A 229 8.61 26.56 16.54
N ALA A 230 7.28 26.73 16.51
CA ALA A 230 6.63 28.00 16.21
C ALA A 230 6.86 29.08 17.29
N GLU A 231 7.14 28.67 18.54
CA GLU A 231 7.33 29.59 19.67
C GLU A 231 8.79 29.98 19.91
N GLY A 232 9.70 29.62 19.01
CA GLY A 232 11.14 29.83 19.17
C GLY A 232 11.72 28.84 20.17
N GLY A 233 11.99 27.61 19.70
CA GLY A 233 12.35 26.47 20.54
C GLY A 233 13.44 26.75 21.57
N ASP A 234 13.06 26.89 22.83
CA ASP A 234 13.94 26.70 23.98
C ASP A 234 14.22 25.19 24.16
N ALA A 235 14.96 24.61 23.21
CA ALA A 235 15.58 23.30 23.38
C ALA A 235 16.79 23.33 24.34
N LYS A 236 16.97 24.42 25.10
CA LYS A 236 17.96 24.57 26.16
C LYS A 236 17.28 24.69 27.52
N LYS A 237 16.71 23.59 28.01
CA LYS A 237 16.60 23.20 29.43
C LYS A 237 15.41 22.26 29.61
N SER A 238 15.67 20.96 29.56
CA SER A 238 15.10 20.02 30.53
C SER A 238 15.62 18.62 30.21
N ILE A 239 16.80 18.30 30.74
CA ILE A 239 17.13 16.94 31.11
C ILE A 239 17.26 16.99 32.64
N PRO A 240 16.45 16.25 33.41
CA PRO A 240 16.73 16.02 34.83
C PRO A 240 18.00 15.16 35.00
#